data_AF-A0A3M0XW71-F1
#
_entry.id   AF-A0A3M0XW71-F1
#
_cell.length_a   1.000
_cell.length_b   1.000
_cell.length_c   1.000
_cell.angle_alpha   90.00
_cell.angle_beta   90.00
_cell.angle_gamma   90.00
#
_symmetry.space_group_name_H-M   'P 1'
#
loop_
_entity.id
_entity.type
_entity.pdbx_description
1 polymer ?
#
loop_
_entity_poly.entity_id
_entity_poly.type
_entity_poly.pdbx_seq_one_letter_code
_entity_poly.pdbx_strand_id
1 'polypeptide(L)'
;MALGIYKPGQGYWTRVLTAVGAGALGLSTAGWLWRELARVRTSFETVYLQGGAALLVTLLTAALVYWFVGTNPRSVDFLIATDGEMRKVHWPSRREVQGSTWVVIGVSLLIAAILFVADVVFAQFFTLIRVLEAS
;
A
#
# COMPACT_ATOMS: atom_id res chain seq x y z
N MET A 1 -24.66 21.32 17.09
CA MET A 1 -23.82 20.12 17.31
C MET A 1 -22.38 20.59 17.34
N ALA A 2 -21.68 20.45 18.46
CA ALA A 2 -20.26 20.81 18.51
C ALA A 2 -19.49 19.85 17.57
N LEU A 3 -18.65 20.41 16.68
CA LEU A 3 -17.70 19.65 15.87
C LEU A 3 -16.64 19.05 16.81
N GLY A 4 -16.99 17.93 17.44
CA GLY A 4 -16.15 17.25 18.42
C GLY A 4 -15.64 15.93 17.88
N ILE A 5 -14.35 15.66 18.11
CA ILE A 5 -13.77 14.33 17.86
C ILE A 5 -14.37 13.37 18.89
N TYR A 6 -14.95 12.26 18.43
CA TYR A 6 -15.49 11.22 19.30
C TYR A 6 -14.33 10.52 20.03
N LYS A 7 -14.42 10.41 21.36
CA LYS A 7 -13.37 9.86 22.26
C LYS A 7 -11.97 10.46 21.95
N PRO A 8 -11.74 11.75 22.25
CA PRO A 8 -10.46 12.38 21.96
C PRO A 8 -9.33 11.70 22.75
N GLY A 9 -8.16 11.55 22.12
CA GLY A 9 -6.95 10.98 22.74
C GLY A 9 -6.82 9.45 22.71
N GLN A 10 -7.89 8.69 22.43
CA GLN A 10 -7.81 7.23 22.30
C GLN A 10 -7.49 6.79 20.87
N GLY A 11 -6.71 5.72 20.72
CA GLY A 11 -6.31 5.17 19.42
C GLY A 11 -5.48 6.14 18.58
N TYR A 12 -4.70 7.01 19.23
CA TYR A 12 -4.01 8.14 18.59
C TYR A 12 -3.19 7.71 17.37
N TRP A 13 -2.31 6.71 17.51
CA TRP A 13 -1.42 6.28 16.44
C TRP A 13 -2.18 5.66 15.27
N THR A 14 -3.11 4.74 15.52
CA THR A 14 -3.92 4.12 14.47
C THR A 14 -4.74 5.15 13.71
N ARG A 15 -5.30 6.14 14.41
CA ARG A 15 -6.09 7.24 13.81
C ARG A 15 -5.23 8.16 12.96
N VAL A 16 -4.09 8.59 13.47
CA VAL A 16 -3.15 9.46 12.74
C VAL A 16 -2.59 8.74 11.52
N LEU A 17 -2.11 7.49 11.66
CA LEU A 17 -1.56 6.72 10.54
C LEU A 17 -2.62 6.44 9.46
N THR A 18 -3.86 6.14 9.85
CA THR A 18 -4.97 5.98 8.91
C THR A 18 -5.27 7.28 8.18
N ALA A 19 -5.32 8.41 8.89
CA ALA A 19 -5.56 9.72 8.29
C ALA A 19 -4.43 10.13 7.34
N VAL A 20 -3.17 9.91 7.72
CA VAL A 20 -2.00 10.18 6.89
C VAL A 20 -2.00 9.29 5.65
N GLY A 21 -2.24 7.98 5.80
CA GLY A 21 -2.28 7.04 4.68
C GLY A 21 -3.39 7.37 3.69
N ALA A 22 -4.63 7.55 4.17
CA ALA A 22 -5.76 7.91 3.33
C ALA A 22 -5.61 9.31 2.71
N GLY A 23 -5.05 10.27 3.45
CA GLY A 23 -4.74 11.61 2.96
C GLY A 23 -3.67 11.58 1.85
N ALA A 24 -2.60 10.83 2.04
CA ALA A 24 -1.55 10.67 1.03
C ALA A 24 -2.10 10.02 -0.25
N LEU A 25 -2.97 9.01 -0.13
CA LEU A 25 -3.66 8.41 -1.27
C LEU A 25 -4.58 9.40 -1.98
N GLY A 26 -5.37 10.18 -1.25
CA GLY A 26 -6.25 11.19 -1.83
C GLY A 26 -5.50 12.30 -2.55
N LEU A 27 -4.40 12.80 -1.97
CA LEU A 27 -3.53 13.80 -2.62
C LEU A 27 -2.85 13.23 -3.86
N SER A 28 -2.37 11.98 -3.79
CA SER A 28 -1.80 11.29 -4.95
C SER A 28 -2.82 11.12 -6.07
N THR A 29 -4.08 10.82 -5.70
CA THR A 29 -5.20 10.70 -6.64
C THR A 29 -5.53 12.04 -7.28
N ALA A 30 -5.58 13.13 -6.50
CA ALA A 30 -5.79 14.48 -7.03
C ALA A 30 -4.67 14.89 -8.01
N GLY A 31 -3.40 14.61 -7.67
CA GLY A 31 -2.26 14.88 -8.55
C GLY A 31 -2.22 14.00 -9.81
N TRP A 32 -2.66 12.74 -9.71
CA TRP A 32 -2.86 11.89 -10.88
C TRP A 32 -3.99 12.43 -11.77
N LEU A 33 -5.13 12.80 -11.18
CA LEU A 33 -6.30 13.31 -11.91
C LEU A 33 -5.98 14.62 -12.65
N TRP A 34 -5.23 15.53 -12.02
CA TRP A 34 -4.73 16.75 -12.68
C TRP A 34 -3.98 16.43 -13.97
N ARG A 35 -3.06 15.46 -13.93
CA ARG A 35 -2.25 15.05 -15.10
C ARG A 35 -3.10 14.35 -16.17
N GLU A 36 -4.10 13.58 -15.77
CA GLU A 36 -4.96 12.87 -16.71
C GLU A 36 -5.90 13.83 -17.44
N LEU A 37 -6.49 14.79 -16.73
CA LEU A 37 -7.37 15.80 -17.30
C LEU A 37 -6.65 16.75 -18.26
N ALA A 38 -5.32 16.86 -18.19
CA ALA A 38 -4.52 17.59 -19.19
C ALA A 38 -4.56 16.99 -20.59
N ARG A 39 -4.94 15.71 -20.73
CA ARG A 39 -5.05 15.02 -22.02
C ARG A 39 -6.42 15.22 -22.68
N VAL A 40 -7.40 15.72 -21.93
CA VAL A 40 -8.77 15.91 -22.41
C VAL A 40 -8.88 17.24 -23.14
N ARG A 41 -9.35 17.20 -24.40
CA ARG A 41 -9.62 18.42 -25.18
C ARG A 41 -10.96 19.00 -24.76
N THR A 42 -10.94 20.22 -24.23
CA THR A 42 -12.13 20.96 -23.79
C THR A 42 -12.33 22.22 -24.64
N SER A 43 -13.57 22.69 -24.74
CA SER A 43 -13.94 23.95 -25.41
C SER A 43 -13.60 25.21 -24.60
N PHE A 44 -13.22 25.03 -23.33
CA PHE A 44 -12.82 26.07 -22.38
C PHE A 44 -11.43 25.77 -21.81
N GLU A 45 -10.86 26.73 -21.07
CA GLU A 45 -9.54 26.56 -20.45
C GLU A 45 -9.49 25.35 -19.52
N THR A 46 -8.65 24.37 -19.89
CA THR A 46 -8.51 23.09 -19.20
C THR A 46 -8.08 23.24 -17.73
N VAL A 47 -7.43 24.36 -17.39
CA VAL A 47 -7.00 24.69 -16.02
C VAL A 47 -8.18 24.75 -15.04
N TYR A 48 -9.33 25.29 -15.44
CA TYR A 48 -10.51 25.35 -14.57
C TYR A 48 -11.07 23.96 -14.26
N LEU A 49 -11.07 23.05 -15.25
CA LEU A 49 -11.51 21.66 -15.05
C LEU A 49 -10.54 20.91 -14.12
N GLN A 50 -9.24 21.04 -14.38
CA GLN A 50 -8.19 20.41 -13.58
C GLN A 50 -8.23 20.87 -12.12
N GLY A 51 -8.29 22.19 -11.91
CA GLY A 51 -8.37 22.79 -10.58
C GLY A 51 -9.64 22.40 -9.84
N GLY A 52 -10.79 22.48 -10.50
CA GLY A 52 -12.07 22.08 -9.92
C GLY A 52 -12.08 20.61 -9.49
N ALA A 53 -11.63 19.72 -10.37
CA ALA A 53 -11.61 18.29 -10.09
C ALA A 53 -10.61 17.92 -8.98
N ALA A 54 -9.39 18.46 -9.01
CA ALA A 54 -8.38 18.20 -7.99
C ALA A 54 -8.81 18.73 -6.61
N LEU A 55 -9.40 19.93 -6.56
CA LEU A 55 -9.93 20.51 -5.33
C LEU A 55 -11.08 19.66 -4.78
N LEU A 56 -12.02 19.27 -5.63
CA LEU A 56 -13.17 18.44 -5.23
C LEU A 56 -12.69 17.13 -4.62
N VAL A 57 -11.78 16.40 -5.28
CA VAL A 57 -11.23 15.14 -4.77
C VAL A 57 -10.52 15.35 -3.43
N THR A 58 -9.76 16.43 -3.29
CA THR A 58 -9.04 16.73 -2.05
C THR A 58 -10.01 17.00 -0.90
N LEU A 59 -11.04 17.82 -1.12
CA LEU A 59 -12.05 18.13 -0.10
C LEU A 59 -12.89 16.92 0.28
N LEU A 60 -13.31 16.12 -0.71
CA LEU A 60 -14.05 14.88 -0.46
C LEU A 60 -13.22 13.89 0.35
N THR A 61 -11.94 13.73 0.03
CA THR A 61 -11.02 12.89 0.80
C THR A 61 -10.88 13.41 2.22
N ALA A 62 -10.64 14.70 2.41
CA ALA A 62 -10.49 15.30 3.74
C ALA A 62 -11.75 15.11 4.59
N ALA A 63 -12.94 15.33 4.01
CA ALA A 63 -14.22 15.11 4.67
C ALA A 63 -14.43 13.64 5.05
N LEU A 64 -14.12 12.70 4.13
CA LEU A 64 -14.27 11.27 4.38
C LEU A 64 -13.30 10.78 5.45
N VAL A 65 -12.04 11.25 5.44
CA VAL A 65 -11.05 10.93 6.46
C VAL A 65 -11.47 11.46 7.83
N TYR A 66 -11.91 12.73 7.90
CA TYR A 66 -12.42 13.30 9.14
C TYR A 66 -13.65 12.53 9.65
N TRP A 67 -14.55 12.15 8.74
CA TRP A 67 -15.71 11.35 9.08
C TRP A 67 -15.31 9.99 9.65
N PHE A 68 -14.45 9.25 8.95
CA PHE A 68 -14.06 7.90 9.32
C PHE A 68 -13.20 7.85 10.61
N VAL A 69 -12.23 8.75 10.74
CA VAL A 69 -11.25 8.72 11.85
C VAL A 69 -11.73 9.48 13.08
N GLY A 70 -12.55 10.53 12.89
CA GLY A 70 -12.86 11.50 13.93
C GLY A 70 -14.29 11.42 14.48
N THR A 71 -15.29 11.15 13.65
CA THR A 71 -16.70 11.36 14.04
C THR A 71 -17.56 10.10 13.99
N ASN A 72 -17.29 9.16 13.09
CA ASN A 72 -18.05 7.91 12.98
C ASN A 72 -17.72 6.95 14.15
N PRO A 73 -18.64 6.71 15.11
CA PRO A 73 -18.34 5.94 16.32
C PRO A 73 -17.89 4.50 16.01
N ARG A 74 -18.48 3.86 14.99
CA ARG A 74 -18.14 2.48 14.61
C ARG A 74 -16.68 2.35 14.16
N SER A 75 -16.26 3.24 13.26
CA SER A 75 -14.88 3.27 12.76
C SER A 75 -13.91 3.65 13.89
N VAL A 76 -14.26 4.63 14.72
CA VAL A 76 -13.42 5.05 15.84
C VAL A 76 -13.20 3.93 16.84
N ASP A 77 -14.27 3.27 17.29
CA ASP A 77 -14.19 2.20 18.27
C ASP A 77 -13.38 1.01 17.73
N PHE A 78 -13.48 0.72 16.42
CA PHE A 78 -12.63 -0.25 15.74
C PHE A 78 -11.15 0.14 15.74
N LEU A 79 -10.82 1.40 15.40
CA LEU A 79 -9.43 1.88 15.38
C LEU A 79 -8.81 1.86 16.79
N ILE A 80 -9.60 2.18 17.82
CA ILE A 80 -9.18 2.11 19.22
C ILE A 80 -8.94 0.65 19.64
N ALA A 81 -9.85 -0.26 19.30
CA ALA A 81 -9.69 -1.68 19.59
C ALA A 81 -8.44 -2.27 18.89
N THR A 82 -8.21 -1.87 17.63
CA THR A 82 -7.02 -2.27 16.87
C THR A 82 -5.74 -1.78 17.53
N ASP A 83 -5.68 -0.52 17.98
CA ASP A 83 -4.53 0.02 18.74
C ASP A 83 -4.28 -0.80 20.02
N GLY A 84 -5.35 -1.14 20.74
CA GLY A 84 -5.29 -1.98 21.93
C GLY A 84 -4.77 -3.39 21.66
N GLU A 85 -5.13 -3.99 20.52
CA GLU A 85 -4.66 -5.31 20.12
C GLU A 85 -3.20 -5.29 19.65
N MET A 86 -2.82 -4.28 18.86
CA MET A 86 -1.44 -4.11 18.39
C MET A 86 -0.46 -3.88 19.53
N ARG A 87 -0.89 -3.28 20.66
CA ARG A 87 -0.07 -3.15 21.87
C ARG A 87 0.28 -4.48 22.54
N LYS A 88 -0.47 -5.55 22.27
CA LYS A 88 -0.18 -6.90 22.78
C LYS A 88 0.83 -7.66 21.91
N VAL A 89 1.07 -7.18 20.69
CA VAL A 89 1.99 -7.81 19.75
C VAL A 89 3.43 -7.56 20.19
N HIS A 90 4.19 -8.64 20.32
CA HIS A 90 5.62 -8.57 20.59
C HIS A 90 6.35 -8.40 19.25
N TRP A 91 7.00 -7.26 19.06
CA TRP A 91 7.78 -7.00 17.86
C TRP A 91 9.15 -7.70 17.96
N PRO A 92 9.58 -8.41 16.91
CA PRO A 92 10.85 -9.13 16.93
C PRO A 92 12.02 -8.16 17.07
N SER A 93 13.03 -8.59 17.80
CA SER A 93 14.30 -7.88 17.91
C SER A 93 15.04 -7.86 16.57
N ARG A 94 15.94 -6.89 16.40
CA ARG A 94 16.75 -6.78 15.15
C ARG A 94 17.50 -8.07 14.82
N ARG A 95 17.92 -8.84 15.84
CA ARG A 95 18.63 -10.12 15.65
C ARG A 95 17.72 -11.21 15.10
N GLU A 96 16.47 -11.28 15.56
CA GLU A 96 15.48 -12.25 15.07
C GLU A 96 15.07 -11.94 13.63
N VAL A 97 14.90 -10.66 13.30
CA VAL A 97 14.62 -10.22 11.91
C VAL A 97 15.78 -10.57 10.98
N GLN A 98 17.03 -10.35 11.41
CA GLN A 98 18.20 -10.74 10.61
C GLN A 98 18.33 -12.25 10.45
N GLY A 99 18.10 -13.02 11.52
CA GLY A 99 18.13 -14.48 11.49
C GLY A 99 17.10 -15.05 10.52
N SER A 100 15.85 -14.59 10.60
CA SER A 100 14.77 -15.00 9.68
C SER A 100 15.06 -14.59 8.23
N THR A 101 15.61 -13.40 7.99
CA THR A 101 16.00 -12.95 6.64
C THR A 101 17.08 -13.85 6.03
N TRP A 102 18.13 -14.20 6.80
CA TRP A 102 19.20 -15.08 6.33
C TRP A 102 18.70 -16.48 5.99
N VAL A 103 17.78 -17.03 6.78
CA VAL A 103 17.15 -18.32 6.48
C VAL A 103 16.41 -18.27 5.15
N VAL A 104 15.59 -17.23 4.92
CA VAL A 104 14.85 -17.08 3.66
C VAL A 104 15.79 -16.93 2.46
N ILE A 105 16.84 -16.13 2.58
CA ILE A 105 17.86 -15.98 1.53
C ILE A 105 18.52 -17.33 1.24
N GLY A 106 18.94 -18.06 2.26
CA GLY A 106 19.57 -19.37 2.11
C GLY A 106 18.68 -20.39 1.41
N VAL A 107 17.42 -20.51 1.84
CA VAL A 107 16.44 -21.43 1.23
C VAL A 107 16.13 -21.02 -0.21
N SER A 108 15.98 -19.72 -0.48
CA SER A 108 15.70 -19.22 -1.84
C SER A 108 16.87 -19.51 -2.79
N LEU A 109 18.11 -19.30 -2.35
CA LEU A 109 19.31 -19.62 -3.14
C LEU A 109 19.46 -21.12 -3.36
N LEU A 110 19.15 -21.94 -2.36
CA LEU A 110 19.18 -23.40 -2.50
C LEU A 110 18.17 -23.88 -3.55
N ILE A 111 16.92 -23.38 -3.48
CA ILE A 111 15.89 -23.70 -4.48
C ILE A 111 16.34 -23.23 -5.87
N ALA A 112 16.86 -22.02 -5.99
CA ALA A 112 17.36 -21.50 -7.26
C ALA A 112 18.49 -22.36 -7.83
N ALA A 113 19.42 -22.84 -7.00
CA ALA A 113 20.50 -23.72 -7.43
C ALA A 113 19.97 -25.09 -7.90
N ILE A 114 19.01 -25.67 -7.19
CA ILE A 114 18.39 -26.95 -7.59
C ILE A 114 17.65 -26.78 -8.93
N LEU A 115 16.87 -25.71 -9.09
CA LEU A 115 16.17 -25.41 -10.33
C LEU A 115 17.15 -25.20 -11.48
N PHE A 116 18.23 -24.44 -11.28
CA PHE A 116 19.27 -24.24 -12.28
C PHE A 116 19.89 -25.57 -12.73
N VAL A 117 20.21 -26.47 -11.79
CA VAL A 117 20.74 -27.81 -12.13
C VAL A 117 19.72 -28.62 -12.92
N ALA A 118 18.45 -28.63 -12.49
CA ALA A 118 17.39 -29.33 -13.20
C ALA A 118 17.22 -28.79 -14.62
N ASP A 119 17.19 -27.46 -14.78
CA ASP A 119 17.08 -26.78 -16.07
C ASP A 119 18.23 -27.16 -17.01
N VAL A 120 19.47 -27.16 -16.50
CA VAL A 120 20.64 -27.58 -17.27
C VAL A 120 20.55 -29.05 -17.67
N VAL A 121 20.19 -29.94 -16.74
CA VAL A 121 20.05 -31.38 -17.02
C VAL A 121 18.97 -31.63 -18.07
N PHE A 122 17.81 -30.99 -17.94
CA PHE A 122 16.72 -31.10 -18.90
C PHE A 122 17.11 -30.53 -20.27
N ALA A 123 17.74 -29.36 -20.32
CA ALA A 123 18.21 -28.76 -21.57
C ALA A 123 19.18 -29.70 -22.31
N GLN A 124 20.14 -30.28 -21.59
CA GLN A 124 21.09 -31.25 -22.17
C GLN A 124 20.38 -32.53 -22.63
N PHE A 125 19.50 -33.09 -21.81
CA PHE A 125 18.70 -34.27 -22.17
C PHE A 125 17.86 -34.05 -23.44
N PHE A 126 17.14 -32.94 -23.52
CA PHE A 126 16.29 -32.61 -24.67
C PHE A 126 17.10 -32.30 -25.94
N THR A 127 18.31 -31.75 -25.80
CA THR A 127 19.24 -31.56 -26.92
C THR A 127 19.78 -32.90 -27.43
N LEU A 128 20.11 -33.83 -26.53
CA LEU A 128 20.60 -35.17 -26.90
C LEU A 128 19.58 -35.97 -27.71
N ILE A 129 18.29 -35.89 -27.35
CA ILE A 129 17.21 -36.56 -28.10
C ILE A 129 16.75 -35.76 -29.33
N ARG A 130 17.46 -34.68 -29.71
CA ARG A 130 17.19 -33.80 -30.86
C ARG A 130 15.80 -33.16 -30.88
N VAL A 131 15.20 -32.96 -29.70
CA VAL A 131 13.96 -32.19 -29.57
C VAL A 131 14.26 -30.68 -29.56
N LEU A 132 15.40 -30.28 -28.99
CA LEU A 132 15.89 -28.90 -29.01
C LEU A 132 17.06 -28.75 -29.99
N GLU A 133 17.08 -27.64 -30.74
CA GLU A 133 18.25 -27.23 -31.53
C GLU A 133 19.37 -26.77 -30.58
N ALA A 134 20.56 -27.34 -30.73
CA ALA A 134 21.73 -26.88 -29.98
C ALA A 134 22.09 -25.47 -30.49
N SER A 135 21.88 -24.46 -29.64
CA SER A 135 22.30 -23.07 -29.87
C SER A 135 23.82 -22.93 -29.82
#